data_AF-A0A511V2I6-F1
#
_entry.id   AF-A0A511V2I6-F1
#
_cell.length_a   1.000
_cell.length_b   1.000
_cell.length_c   1.000
_cell.angle_alpha   90.00
_cell.angle_beta   90.00
_cell.angle_gamma   90.00
#
_symmetry.space_group_name_H-M   'P 1'
#
loop_
_entity.id
_entity.type
_entity.pdbx_description
1 polymer ?
#
loop_
_entity_poly.entity_id
_entity_poly.type
_entity_poly.pdbx_seq_one_letter_code
_entity_poly.pdbx_strand_id
1 'polypeptide(L)' 'MREYVGVCVECGAEVYCHDGFIGGIVLEKGKLICFPCSEAKEKKETNDEIEE' A
#
# COMPACT_ATOMS: atom_id res chain seq x y z
N MET A 1 9.83 7.65 14.76
CA MET A 1 8.52 8.00 15.37
C MET A 1 7.42 7.45 14.49
N ARG A 2 6.28 6.99 15.04
CA ARG A 2 5.16 6.47 14.23
C ARG A 2 3.97 7.42 14.32
N GLU A 3 3.59 7.98 13.18
CA GLU A 3 2.51 8.96 13.07
C GLU A 3 1.35 8.35 12.29
N TYR A 4 0.14 8.43 12.81
CA TYR A 4 -1.03 7.93 12.11
C TYR A 4 -1.35 8.82 10.90
N VAL A 5 -1.53 8.20 9.73
CA VAL A 5 -1.78 8.90 8.45
C VAL A 5 -3.21 8.69 7.97
N GLY A 6 -3.76 7.48 8.14
CA GLY A 6 -5.10 7.14 7.66
C GLY A 6 -5.33 5.63 7.63
N VAL A 7 -6.34 5.21 6.87
CA VAL A 7 -6.69 3.78 6.70
C VAL A 7 -6.60 3.37 5.24
N CYS A 8 -6.23 2.11 5.03
CA CYS A 8 -6.24 1.46 3.72
C CYS A 8 -7.67 1.36 3.19
N VAL A 9 -7.91 1.85 1.97
CA VAL A 9 -9.23 1.82 1.33
C VAL A 9 -9.70 0.41 0.93
N GLU A 10 -8.79 -0.56 0.90
CA GLU A 10 -9.10 -1.95 0.49
C GLU A 10 -9.43 -2.84 1.69
N CYS A 11 -8.63 -2.77 2.76
CA CYS A 11 -8.76 -3.67 3.92
C CYS A 11 -9.09 -2.97 5.23
N GLY A 12 -9.10 -1.63 5.26
CA GLY A 12 -9.35 -0.84 6.48
C GLY A 12 -8.19 -0.82 7.48
N ALA A 13 -7.04 -1.41 7.15
CA ALA A 13 -5.87 -1.40 8.02
C ALA A 13 -5.33 0.02 8.24
N GLU A 14 -4.90 0.32 9.45
CA GLU A 14 -4.27 1.61 9.78
C GLU A 14 -2.91 1.74 9.09
N VAL A 15 -2.68 2.89 8.46
CA VAL A 15 -1.43 3.25 7.79
C VAL A 15 -0.73 4.31 8.61
N TYR A 16 0.54 4.04 8.91
CA TYR A 16 1.39 4.90 9.72
C TYR A 16 2.57 5.41 8.89
N CYS A 17 3.04 6.60 9.21
CA CYS A 17 4.30 7.15 8.75
C CYS A 17 5.38 6.76 9.76
N HIS A 18 6.47 6.19 9.28
CA HIS A 18 7.64 5.82 10.06
C HIS A 18 8.83 6.65 9.57
N ASP A 19 9.25 7.61 10.39
CA ASP A 19 10.47 8.40 10.15
C ASP A 19 10.53 9.05 8.76
N GLY A 20 9.39 9.58 8.30
CA GLY A 20 9.23 10.25 7.01
C GLY A 20 8.75 9.36 5.85
N PHE A 21 8.57 8.06 6.08
CA PHE A 21 8.08 7.11 5.09
C PHE A 21 6.69 6.59 5.42
N ILE A 22 5.74 6.74 4.50
CA ILE A 22 4.38 6.21 4.65
C ILE A 22 4.41 4.69 4.45
N GLY A 23 3.78 3.95 5.38
CA GLY A 23 3.59 2.49 5.31
C GLY A 23 2.57 2.04 4.26
N GLY A 24 2.55 2.68 3.10
CA GLY A 24 1.58 2.47 2.03
C GLY A 24 1.77 3.48 0.89
N ILE A 25 0.86 3.42 -0.08
CA ILE A 25 0.85 4.26 -1.27
C ILE A 25 -0.31 5.25 -1.19
N VAL A 26 -0.04 6.52 -1.48
CA VAL A 26 -1.06 7.55 -1.63
C VAL A 26 -1.54 7.55 -3.08
N LEU A 27 -2.79 7.14 -3.27
CA LEU A 27 -3.50 7.16 -4.55
C LEU A 27 -4.11 8.55 -4.81
N GLU A 28 -4.63 8.75 -6.01
CA GLU A 28 -5.36 9.97 -6.36
C GLU A 28 -6.51 10.27 -5.38
N LYS A 29 -6.79 11.56 -5.18
CA LYS A 29 -7.83 12.07 -4.28
C LYS A 29 -7.59 11.76 -2.79
N GLY A 30 -6.34 11.50 -2.39
CA GLY A 30 -5.98 11.31 -0.98
C GLY A 30 -6.40 9.95 -0.41
N LYS A 31 -6.62 8.95 -1.28
CA LYS A 31 -6.86 7.57 -0.85
C LYS A 31 -5.55 6.91 -0.45
N LEU A 32 -5.56 6.09 0.59
CA LEU A 32 -4.39 5.34 1.05
C LEU A 32 -4.60 3.86 0.77
N ILE A 33 -3.57 3.17 0.29
CA ILE A 33 -3.55 1.72 0.16
C ILE A 33 -2.31 1.17 0.85
N CYS A 34 -2.44 0.13 1.66
CA CYS A 34 -1.28 -0.51 2.30
C CYS A 34 -0.50 -1.36 1.29
N PHE A 35 0.79 -1.59 1.56
CA PHE A 35 1.64 -2.39 0.66
C PHE A 35 1.07 -3.79 0.35
N PRO A 36 0.54 -4.57 1.32
CA PRO A 36 -0.05 -5.87 1.02
C PRO A 36 -1.20 -5.80 0.00
N CYS A 37 -2.03 -4.74 0.08
CA CYS A 37 -3.13 -4.55 -0.86
C CYS A 37 -2.65 -4.03 -2.22
N SER A 38 -1.58 -3.24 -2.28
CA SER A 38 -0.96 -2.84 -3.54
C SER A 38 -0.35 -4.04 -4.26
N GLU A 39 0.47 -4.82 -3.57
CA GLU A 39 1.13 -6.01 -4.13
C GLU A 39 0.11 -7.05 -4.61
N ALA A 40 -1.00 -7.21 -3.87
CA ALA A 40 -2.10 -8.10 -4.29
C ALA A 40 -2.84 -7.62 -5.55
N LYS A 41 -2.81 -6.32 -5.87
CA LYS A 41 -3.33 -5.77 -7.13
C LYS A 41 -2.33 -5.93 -8.26
N GLU A 42 -1.06 -5.63 -8.02
CA GLU A 42 0.02 -5.75 -9.01
C GLU A 42 0.19 -7.19 -9.51
N LYS A 43 0.03 -8.19 -8.61
CA LYS A 43 0.05 -9.62 -8.97
C LYS A 43 -1.10 -10.06 -9.90
N LYS A 44 -2.13 -9.23 -10.10
CA LYS A 44 -3.20 -9.54 -11.06
C LYS A 44 -2.92 -9.03 -12.47
N GLU A 45 -1.90 -8.17 -12.64
CA GLU A 45 -1.56 -7.56 -13.94
C GLU A 45 -0.26 -8.11 -14.54
N THR A 46 0.54 -8.88 -13.79
CA THR A 46 1.73 -9.58 -14.32
C THR A 46 1.47 -11.08 -14.42
N ASN A 47 0.94 -11.51 -15.56
CA ASN A 47 1.25 -12.82 -16.12
C ASN A 47 2.53 -12.70 -16.96
N ASP A 48 3.68 -12.50 -16.31
CA ASP A 48 4.99 -12.63 -16.96
C ASP A 48 5.98 -13.26 -15.96
N GLU A 49 6.04 -14.59 -16.09
CA GLU A 49 7.23 -15.44 -16.05
C GLU A 49 8.55 -14.76 -15.68
N ILE A 50 9.20 -15.17 -14.59
CA ILE A 50 10.61 -15.58 -14.63
C ILE A 50 10.76 -16.79 -13.70
N GLU A 51 10.85 -17.96 -14.31
CA GLU A 51 11.57 -19.12 -13.77
C GLU A 51 13.05 -18.76 -13.63
N GLU A 52 13.68 -19.07 -12.50
CA GLU A 52 15.08 -19.55 -12.39
C GLU A 52 15.29 -20.23 -11.03
#